data_AF-A0A945EWS0-F1
#
_entry.id   AF-A0A945EWS0-F1
#
_cell.length_a   1.000
_cell.length_b   1.000
_cell.length_c   1.000
_cell.angle_alpha   90.00
_cell.angle_beta   90.00
_cell.angle_gamma   90.00
#
_symmetry.space_group_name_H-M   'P 1'
#
loop_
_entity.id
_entity.type
_entity.pdbx_description
1 polymer ?
#
loop_
_entity_poly.entity_id
_entity_poly.type
_entity_poly.pdbx_seq_one_letter_code
_entity_poly.pdbx_strand_id
1 'polypeptide(L)'
;MLDKFNAHDKPSKYKLEIKKVQEKISPITIAKDGEISEYNYKVTIKFALTKNKKVIFIKDFSNSINFYTDNGYYASQIAIKKFRKDLTKTISHDLETELQLNISSAD
;
A
#
# COMPACT_ATOMS: atom_id res chain seq x y z
N MET A 1 7.79 -42.57 16.48
CA MET A 1 7.40 -42.18 15.11
C MET A 1 6.32 -41.12 15.17
N LEU A 2 6.70 -39.88 14.88
CA LEU A 2 5.92 -38.82 14.20
C LEU A 2 6.98 -37.90 13.58
N ASP A 3 7.91 -38.50 12.84
CA ASP A 3 8.66 -37.80 11.80
C ASP A 3 7.64 -37.46 10.71
N LYS A 4 7.25 -36.18 10.61
CA LYS A 4 6.72 -35.49 9.41
C LYS A 4 5.87 -34.26 9.81
N PHE A 5 6.53 -33.20 10.28
CA PHE A 5 6.04 -31.82 10.11
C PHE A 5 7.12 -30.89 9.53
N ASN A 6 8.18 -31.43 8.91
CA ASN A 6 9.11 -30.65 8.08
C ASN A 6 8.52 -30.40 6.68
N ALA A 7 7.30 -29.86 6.61
CA ALA A 7 6.72 -29.38 5.36
C ALA A 7 6.78 -27.85 5.35
N HIS A 8 7.67 -27.31 4.51
CA HIS A 8 7.69 -25.95 3.95
C HIS A 8 8.75 -24.93 4.40
N ASP A 9 9.87 -25.33 5.01
CA ASP A 9 11.09 -24.49 4.98
C ASP A 9 11.91 -24.73 3.69
N LYS A 10 11.29 -24.45 2.54
CA LYS A 10 12.08 -24.01 1.37
C LYS A 10 12.03 -22.49 1.40
N PRO A 11 13.16 -21.77 1.48
CA PRO A 11 13.12 -20.32 1.38
C PRO A 11 12.45 -19.97 0.06
N SER A 12 11.34 -19.23 0.12
CA SER A 12 10.67 -18.77 -1.10
C SER A 12 11.72 -18.13 -2.01
N LYS A 13 11.82 -18.63 -3.25
CA LYS A 13 12.72 -18.09 -4.27
C LYS A 13 12.51 -16.58 -4.46
N TYR A 14 11.29 -16.12 -4.16
CA TYR A 14 10.84 -14.73 -4.29
C TYR A 14 10.42 -14.16 -2.92
N LYS A 15 10.86 -12.94 -2.60
CA LYS A 15 10.43 -12.22 -1.40
C LYS A 15 9.96 -10.83 -1.79
N LEU A 16 8.68 -10.54 -1.55
CA LEU A 16 8.09 -9.22 -1.70
C LEU A 16 8.27 -8.45 -0.39
N GLU A 17 8.85 -7.25 -0.48
CA GLU A 17 9.15 -6.41 0.69
C GLU A 17 8.62 -5.00 0.48
N ILE A 18 8.02 -4.43 1.53
CA ILE A 18 7.75 -2.99 1.59
C ILE A 18 9.07 -2.30 1.97
N LYS A 19 9.59 -1.47 1.06
CA LYS A 19 10.82 -0.70 1.28
C LYS A 19 10.56 0.64 1.94
N LYS A 20 9.43 1.27 1.65
CA LYS A 20 9.08 2.59 2.19
C LYS A 20 7.58 2.79 2.21
N VAL A 21 7.08 3.39 3.28
CA VAL A 21 5.73 3.96 3.35
C VAL A 21 5.89 5.45 3.64
N GLN A 22 5.25 6.29 2.84
CA GLN A 22 5.19 7.72 3.04
C GLN A 22 3.72 8.15 3.08
N GLU A 23 3.34 8.81 4.16
CA GLU A 23 2.01 9.37 4.34
C GLU A 23 2.15 10.88 4.43
N LYS A 24 1.31 11.62 3.69
CA LYS A 24 1.32 13.08 3.69
C LYS A 24 -0.11 13.59 3.80
N ILE A 25 -0.34 14.48 4.76
CA ILE A 25 -1.56 15.28 4.86
C ILE A 25 -1.23 16.68 4.36
N SER A 26 -2.01 17.22 3.43
CA SER A 26 -1.83 18.59 2.92
C SER A 26 -3.17 19.32 2.91
N PRO A 27 -3.24 20.60 3.31
CA PRO A 27 -4.44 21.40 3.13
C PRO A 27 -4.74 21.58 1.64
N ILE A 28 -6.02 21.56 1.28
CA ILE A 28 -6.50 21.85 -0.08
C ILE A 28 -7.19 23.21 -0.09
N THR A 29 -8.21 23.36 0.76
CA THR A 29 -9.10 24.51 0.76
C THR A 29 -9.06 25.19 2.11
N ILE A 30 -8.89 26.52 2.11
CA ILE A 30 -8.99 27.37 3.29
C ILE A 30 -10.35 28.08 3.23
N ALA A 31 -11.16 27.91 4.28
CA ALA A 31 -12.44 28.58 4.44
C ALA A 31 -12.25 30.09 4.71
N LYS A 32 -13.36 30.85 4.63
CA LYS A 32 -13.34 32.32 4.74
C LYS A 32 -12.89 32.83 6.13
N ASP A 33 -13.00 31.98 7.14
CA ASP A 33 -12.53 32.22 8.52
C ASP A 33 -11.03 31.92 8.72
N GLY A 34 -10.34 31.44 7.67
CA GLY A 34 -8.93 31.07 7.72
C GLY A 34 -8.68 29.65 8.20
N GLU A 35 -9.73 28.88 8.54
CA GLU A 35 -9.58 27.47 8.87
C GLU A 35 -9.47 26.61 7.60
N ILE A 36 -8.72 25.52 7.65
CA ILE A 36 -8.64 24.58 6.52
C ILE A 36 -9.90 23.71 6.55
N SER A 37 -10.71 23.78 5.49
CA SER A 37 -11.96 23.04 5.37
C SER A 37 -11.77 21.66 4.73
N GLU A 38 -10.72 21.47 3.93
CA GLU A 38 -10.47 20.24 3.18
C GLU A 38 -8.98 19.87 3.18
N TYR A 39 -8.69 18.58 3.37
CA TYR A 39 -7.35 18.02 3.37
C TYR A 39 -7.22 16.88 2.37
N ASN A 40 -6.05 16.78 1.73
CA ASN A 40 -5.63 15.63 0.96
C ASN A 40 -4.76 14.73 1.84
N TYR A 41 -5.14 13.48 2.01
CA TYR A 41 -4.30 12.44 2.57
C TYR A 41 -3.76 11.55 1.46
N LYS A 42 -2.46 11.61 1.21
CA LYS A 42 -1.75 10.83 0.20
C LYS A 42 -0.88 9.78 0.87
N VAL A 43 -0.95 8.55 0.38
CA VAL A 43 -0.08 7.44 0.79
C VAL A 43 0.69 6.96 -0.42
N THR A 44 2.01 6.85 -0.27
CA THR A 44 2.92 6.28 -1.25
C THR A 44 3.67 5.11 -0.62
N ILE A 45 3.59 3.93 -1.24
CA ILE A 45 4.24 2.71 -0.77
C ILE A 45 5.18 2.19 -1.86
N LYS A 46 6.43 1.97 -1.50
CA LYS A 46 7.45 1.38 -2.36
C LYS A 46 7.61 -0.10 -2.05
N PHE A 47 7.38 -0.95 -3.02
CA PHE A 47 7.58 -2.40 -2.96
C PHE A 47 8.84 -2.80 -3.73
N ALA A 48 9.47 -3.87 -3.28
CA ALA A 48 10.49 -4.56 -4.06
C ALA A 48 10.29 -6.07 -4.01
N LEU A 49 10.34 -6.72 -5.17
CA LEU A 49 10.46 -8.17 -5.26
C LEU A 49 11.94 -8.53 -5.38
N THR A 50 12.39 -9.43 -4.51
CA THR A 50 13.74 -9.98 -4.57
C THR A 50 13.68 -11.46 -4.94
N LYS A 51 14.63 -11.91 -5.76
CA LYS A 51 14.85 -13.31 -6.11
C LYS A 51 16.27 -13.69 -5.75
N ASN A 52 16.46 -14.70 -4.89
CA ASN A 52 17.80 -15.10 -4.40
C ASN A 52 18.64 -13.89 -3.92
N LYS A 53 18.05 -13.02 -3.10
CA LYS A 53 18.66 -11.77 -2.57
C LYS A 53 18.99 -10.68 -3.60
N LYS A 54 18.66 -10.85 -4.88
CA LYS A 54 18.75 -9.79 -5.91
C LYS A 54 17.40 -9.13 -6.10
N VAL A 55 17.34 -7.81 -6.12
CA VAL A 55 16.11 -7.08 -6.48
C VAL A 55 15.84 -7.29 -7.96
N ILE A 56 14.64 -7.75 -8.30
CA ILE A 56 14.23 -8.00 -9.69
C ILE A 56 13.08 -7.09 -10.13
N PHE A 57 12.39 -6.45 -9.18
CA PHE A 57 11.27 -5.56 -9.46
C PHE A 57 11.13 -4.56 -8.32
N ILE A 58 10.87 -3.30 -8.66
CA ILE A 58 10.55 -2.22 -7.71
C ILE A 58 9.33 -1.49 -8.25
N LYS A 59 8.35 -1.24 -7.39
CA LYS A 59 7.13 -0.51 -7.75
C LYS A 59 6.76 0.50 -6.68
N ASP A 60 6.43 1.70 -7.13
CA ASP A 60 5.82 2.71 -6.28
C ASP A 60 4.30 2.70 -6.53
N PHE A 61 3.54 2.54 -5.45
CA PHE A 61 2.09 2.69 -5.44
C PHE A 61 1.75 4.00 -4.75
N SER A 62 0.88 4.82 -5.33
CA SER A 62 0.48 6.10 -4.75
C SER A 62 -1.01 6.31 -4.92
N ASN A 63 -1.72 6.58 -3.83
CA ASN A 63 -3.13 6.91 -3.86
C ASN A 63 -3.46 7.95 -2.78
N SER A 64 -4.57 8.67 -2.93
CA SER A 64 -4.97 9.71 -2.02
C SER A 64 -6.48 9.79 -1.86
N ILE A 65 -6.93 10.29 -0.71
CA ILE A 65 -8.31 10.68 -0.46
C ILE A 65 -8.37 12.13 -0.01
N ASN A 66 -9.48 12.80 -0.32
CA ASN A 66 -9.81 14.07 0.29
C ASN A 66 -10.80 13.84 1.43
N PHE A 67 -10.70 14.64 2.47
CA PHE A 67 -11.67 14.67 3.56
C PHE A 67 -11.82 16.08 4.11
N TYR A 68 -13.02 16.38 4.60
CA TYR A 68 -13.35 17.68 5.17
C TYR A 68 -13.24 17.67 6.70
N THR A 69 -12.93 18.83 7.29
CA THR A 69 -12.81 19.02 8.75
C THR A 69 -14.12 19.33 9.45
N ASP A 70 -15.09 19.85 8.72
CA ASP A 70 -16.47 20.10 9.18
C ASP A 70 -17.16 18.83 9.74
N ASN A 71 -16.73 17.66 9.30
CA ASN A 71 -17.21 16.35 9.76
C ASN A 71 -16.61 15.93 11.13
N GLY A 72 -15.68 16.72 11.69
CA GLY A 72 -15.02 16.46 12.97
C GLY A 72 -13.86 15.47 12.88
N TYR A 73 -12.87 15.63 13.77
CA TYR A 73 -11.64 14.82 13.84
C TYR A 73 -11.89 13.31 13.77
N TYR A 74 -12.93 12.83 14.45
CA TYR A 74 -13.26 11.40 14.49
C TYR A 74 -13.73 10.85 13.14
N ALA A 75 -14.52 11.61 12.38
CA ALA A 75 -14.95 11.19 11.04
C ALA A 75 -13.79 11.15 10.05
N SER A 76 -12.86 12.12 10.15
CA SER A 76 -11.63 12.14 9.34
C SER A 76 -10.76 10.90 9.60
N GLN A 77 -10.63 10.47 10.86
CA GLN A 77 -9.88 9.25 11.21
C GLN A 77 -10.55 7.97 10.68
N ILE A 78 -11.88 7.90 10.69
CA ILE A 78 -12.62 6.79 10.09
C ILE A 78 -12.38 6.73 8.58
N ALA A 79 -12.44 7.88 7.89
CA ALA A 79 -12.18 7.97 6.46
C ALA A 79 -10.76 7.49 6.10
N ILE A 80 -9.75 7.96 6.84
CA ILE A 80 -8.36 7.51 6.66
C ILE A 80 -8.22 6.00 6.93
N LYS A 81 -8.84 5.48 8.00
CA LYS A 81 -8.79 4.05 8.33
C LYS A 81 -9.44 3.20 7.25
N LYS A 82 -10.60 3.61 6.75
CA LYS A 82 -11.30 2.94 5.64
C LYS A 82 -10.43 2.96 4.38
N PHE A 83 -9.88 4.12 4.04
CA PHE A 83 -8.97 4.25 2.90
C PHE A 83 -7.76 3.33 3.00
N ARG A 84 -7.09 3.22 4.15
CA ARG A 84 -5.96 2.29 4.33
C ARG A 84 -6.37 0.82 4.08
N LYS A 85 -7.57 0.43 4.50
CA LYS A 85 -8.10 -0.91 4.28
C LYS A 85 -8.34 -1.17 2.79
N ASP A 86 -8.94 -0.21 2.10
CA ASP A 86 -9.22 -0.32 0.66
C ASP A 86 -7.91 -0.27 -0.16
N LEU A 87 -6.97 0.59 0.24
CA LEU A 87 -5.62 0.70 -0.33
C LEU A 87 -4.89 -0.63 -0.33
N THR A 88 -4.96 -1.38 0.78
CA THR A 88 -4.33 -2.69 0.89
C THR A 88 -4.89 -3.66 -0.15
N LYS A 89 -6.21 -3.66 -0.36
CA LYS A 89 -6.85 -4.52 -1.37
C LYS A 89 -6.43 -4.13 -2.79
N THR A 90 -6.43 -2.84 -3.11
CA THR A 90 -6.01 -2.34 -4.42
C THR A 90 -4.57 -2.72 -4.72
N ILE A 91 -3.66 -2.49 -3.76
CA ILE A 91 -2.25 -2.86 -3.90
C ILE A 91 -2.08 -4.36 -4.11
N SER A 92 -2.77 -5.19 -3.33
CA SER A 92 -2.69 -6.64 -3.48
C SER A 92 -3.14 -7.09 -4.87
N HIS A 93 -4.24 -6.55 -5.38
CA HIS A 93 -4.76 -6.88 -6.70
C HIS A 93 -3.84 -6.40 -7.83
N ASP A 94 -3.30 -5.19 -7.74
CA ASP A 94 -2.39 -4.64 -8.75
C ASP A 94 -1.07 -5.44 -8.78
N LEU A 95 -0.52 -5.78 -7.61
CA LEU A 95 0.67 -6.61 -7.52
C LEU A 95 0.42 -8.03 -8.06
N GLU A 96 -0.73 -8.63 -7.76
CA GLU A 96 -1.09 -9.94 -8.32
C GLU A 96 -1.15 -9.90 -9.84
N THR A 97 -1.83 -8.91 -10.41
CA THR A 97 -1.94 -8.70 -11.85
C THR A 97 -0.57 -8.50 -12.51
N GLU A 98 0.27 -7.62 -11.95
CA GLU A 98 1.61 -7.38 -12.47
C GLU A 98 2.51 -8.62 -12.38
N LEU A 99 2.44 -9.38 -11.30
CA LEU A 99 3.23 -10.59 -11.14
C LEU A 99 2.79 -11.69 -12.12
N GLN A 100 1.48 -11.86 -12.36
CA GLN A 100 0.97 -12.80 -13.35
C GLN A 100 1.46 -12.45 -14.77
N LEU A 101 1.37 -11.19 -15.18
CA LEU A 101 1.82 -10.73 -16.51
C LEU A 101 3.33 -10.98 -16.74
N ASN A 102 4.16 -10.82 -15.70
CA ASN A 102 5.60 -11.05 -15.78
C ASN A 102 6.00 -12.53 -15.65
N ILE A 103 5.10 -13.42 -15.26
CA ILE A 103 5.35 -14.87 -15.15
C ILE A 103 4.83 -15.62 -16.38
N SER A 104 3.68 -15.24 -16.94
CA SER A 104 3.08 -15.87 -18.13
C SER A 104 3.76 -15.52 -19.46
N SER A 105 4.68 -14.55 -19.46
CA SER A 105 5.46 -14.13 -20.64
C SER A 105 6.89 -14.68 -20.64
N ALA A 106 7.23 -15.55 -19.68
CA ALA A 106 8.54 -16.17 -19.52
C ALA A 106 8.58 -17.63 -20.03
N ASP A 107 7.60 -18.03 -20.84
CA ASP A 107 7.59 -19.27 -21.64
C ASP A 107 7.95 -18.95 -23.11
#